data_AF-A0A8R1ERT9-F1
#
_entry.id   AF-A0A8R1ERT9-F1
#
_cell.length_a   1.000
_cell.length_b   1.000
_cell.length_c   1.000
_cell.angle_alpha   90.00
_cell.angle_beta   90.00
_cell.angle_gamma   90.00
#
_symmetry.space_group_name_H-M   'P 1'
#
loop_
_entity.id
_entity.type
_entity.pdbx_description
1 polymer ?
#
loop_
_entity_poly.entity_id
_entity_poly.type
_entity_poly.pdbx_seq_one_letter_code
_entity_poly.pdbx_strand_id
1 'polypeptide(L)'
;MNGDWMLYSSDPMFVLNMRCVIKDGDDDHTHAFECFSESWVGSCERATRGTIHINPANSTFHTVFEEEEAPIRTPEAEIFTSGRISISEERILLLKEDHLVGRAYSLWLRKSEVGGMTEKVRQEVETFCVWPIESQIRNTAMLC
;
A
#
# COMPACT_ATOMS: atom_id res chain seq x y z
N MET A 1 10.12 -0.63 -8.52
CA MET A 1 8.73 -0.33 -8.11
C MET A 1 8.33 1.12 -8.38
N ASN A 2 9.20 1.90 -9.02
CA ASN A 2 9.01 3.31 -9.33
C ASN A 2 7.66 3.63 -9.98
N GLY A 3 7.02 4.69 -9.49
CA GLY A 3 5.78 5.25 -10.04
C GLY A 3 4.76 5.68 -8.98
N ASP A 4 3.57 6.02 -9.47
CA ASP A 4 2.42 6.43 -8.66
C ASP A 4 1.54 5.22 -8.32
N TRP A 5 1.16 5.14 -7.04
CA TRP A 5 0.41 4.04 -6.47
C TRP A 5 -0.75 4.55 -5.61
N MET A 6 -1.82 3.77 -5.56
CA MET A 6 -2.93 3.94 -4.64
C MET A 6 -2.87 2.82 -3.60
N LEU A 7 -2.64 3.17 -2.34
CA LEU A 7 -2.73 2.27 -1.21
C LEU A 7 -4.17 2.24 -0.70
N TYR A 8 -4.76 1.05 -0.68
CA TYR A 8 -6.10 0.79 -0.17
C TYR A 8 -6.02 0.18 1.22
N SER A 9 -6.88 0.69 2.11
CA SER A 9 -6.97 0.17 3.47
C SER A 9 -7.53 -1.25 3.50
N SER A 10 -6.92 -2.12 4.31
CA SER A 10 -7.44 -3.46 4.61
C SER A 10 -8.57 -3.46 5.64
N ASP A 11 -8.72 -2.39 6.44
CA ASP A 11 -9.78 -2.28 7.43
C ASP A 11 -11.08 -1.74 6.80
N PRO A 12 -12.20 -2.51 6.80
CA PRO A 12 -13.51 -2.02 6.32
C PRO A 12 -14.02 -0.78 7.05
N MET A 13 -13.60 -0.58 8.30
CA MET A 13 -14.08 0.49 9.17
C MET A 13 -13.38 1.83 8.89
N PHE A 14 -12.19 1.79 8.27
CA PHE A 14 -11.38 2.97 7.97
C PHE A 14 -11.12 3.02 6.47
N VAL A 15 -11.89 3.82 5.72
CA VAL A 15 -11.61 4.06 4.30
C VAL A 15 -10.52 5.13 4.19
N LEU A 16 -9.29 4.76 4.53
CA LEU A 16 -8.10 5.61 4.38
C LEU A 16 -7.35 5.19 3.12
N ASN A 17 -7.80 5.67 1.96
CA ASN A 17 -7.03 5.53 0.73
C ASN A 17 -5.88 6.54 0.75
N MET A 18 -4.68 6.10 0.37
CA MET A 18 -3.50 6.96 0.30
C MET A 18 -2.94 6.99 -1.12
N ARG A 19 -2.57 8.19 -1.58
CA ARG A 19 -1.75 8.38 -2.78
C ARG A 19 -0.30 8.24 -2.40
N CYS A 20 0.40 7.33 -3.03
CA CYS A 20 1.80 7.07 -2.75
C CYS A 20 2.66 7.23 -4.00
N VAL A 21 3.82 7.85 -3.84
CA VAL A 21 4.87 7.87 -4.87
C VAL A 21 5.99 6.97 -4.38
N ILE A 22 6.35 5.96 -5.18
CA ILE A 22 7.50 5.11 -4.91
C ILE A 22 8.62 5.51 -5.85
N LYS A 23 9.83 5.66 -5.31
CA LYS A 23 11.06 5.90 -6.05
C LYS A 23 12.05 4.77 -5.76
N ASP A 24 12.64 4.25 -6.82
CA ASP A 24 13.70 3.25 -6.69
C ASP A 24 14.96 3.93 -6.13
N GLY A 25 15.64 3.26 -5.20
CA GLY A 25 16.89 3.71 -4.61
C GLY A 25 18.10 3.43 -5.51
N ASP A 26 19.29 3.48 -4.93
CA ASP A 26 20.54 3.21 -5.65
C ASP A 26 20.74 1.71 -5.98
N ASP A 27 19.94 0.83 -5.39
CA ASP A 27 19.91 -0.61 -5.64
C ASP A 27 18.50 -1.11 -5.99
N ASP A 28 18.43 -2.31 -6.59
CA ASP A 28 17.17 -2.94 -7.02
C ASP A 28 16.31 -3.47 -5.85
N HIS A 29 16.72 -3.23 -4.60
CA HIS A 29 16.11 -3.80 -3.41
C HIS A 29 15.58 -2.75 -2.45
N THR A 30 15.89 -1.49 -2.68
CA THR A 30 15.58 -0.38 -1.80
C THR A 30 14.66 0.59 -2.54
N HIS A 31 13.52 0.89 -1.94
CA HIS A 31 12.49 1.75 -2.54
C HIS A 31 11.98 2.76 -1.53
N ALA A 32 12.23 4.04 -1.78
CA ALA A 32 11.66 5.11 -0.98
C ALA A 32 10.18 5.31 -1.35
N PHE A 33 9.34 5.59 -0.37
CA PHE A 33 7.94 5.94 -0.61
C PHE A 33 7.54 7.20 0.15
N GLU A 34 6.60 7.93 -0.43
CA GLU A 34 5.93 9.06 0.19
C GLU A 34 4.42 8.93 -0.06
N CYS A 35 3.64 8.81 1.01
CA CYS A 35 2.19 8.61 0.95
C CYS A 35 1.41 9.76 1.60
N PHE A 36 0.31 10.15 0.98
CA PHE A 36 -0.62 11.18 1.46
C PHE A 36 -2.03 10.60 1.54
N SER A 37 -2.74 10.78 2.65
CA SER A 37 -4.12 10.33 2.75
C SER A 37 -5.06 11.21 1.89
N GLU A 38 -6.01 10.58 1.20
CA GLU A 38 -7.01 11.27 0.37
C GLU A 38 -8.24 11.73 1.18
N SER A 39 -8.37 11.29 2.43
CA SER A 39 -9.68 11.16 3.09
C SER A 39 -10.05 12.35 4.00
N TRP A 40 -9.21 13.38 4.07
CA TRP A 40 -9.54 14.61 4.80
C TRP A 40 -9.38 15.86 3.95
N VAL A 41 -10.51 16.35 3.43
CA VAL A 41 -10.61 17.70 2.87
C VAL A 41 -10.41 18.71 4.00
N GLY A 42 -9.23 19.33 4.09
CA GLY A 42 -8.97 20.48 4.97
C GLY A 42 -7.87 20.33 6.02
N SER A 43 -7.20 19.19 6.13
CA SER A 43 -5.98 19.07 6.95
C SER A 43 -4.74 19.04 6.07
N CYS A 44 -3.74 19.86 6.43
CA CYS A 44 -2.37 19.75 5.95
C CYS A 44 -1.75 18.45 6.49
N GLU A 45 -2.26 17.28 6.08
CA GLU A 45 -1.76 16.00 6.58
C GLU A 45 -0.29 15.83 6.19
N ARG A 46 0.52 15.46 7.18
CA ARG A 46 1.93 15.12 6.96
C ARG A 46 2.01 13.87 6.10
N ALA A 47 2.95 13.88 5.17
CA ALA A 47 3.24 12.72 4.36
C ALA A 47 3.80 11.60 5.24
N THR A 48 3.38 10.36 5.00
CA THR A 48 4.07 9.20 5.56
C THR A 48 5.23 8.85 4.65
N ARG A 49 6.45 8.89 5.19
CA ARG A 49 7.69 8.64 4.43
C ARG A 49 8.48 7.49 5.01
N GLY A 50 9.11 6.73 4.14
CA GLY A 50 9.99 5.66 4.55
C GLY A 50 10.68 4.99 3.38
N THR A 51 11.48 3.99 3.72
CA THR A 51 12.22 3.16 2.77
C THR A 51 11.84 1.71 2.99
N ILE A 52 11.40 1.03 1.93
CA ILE A 52 11.14 -0.40 1.89
C ILE A 52 12.40 -1.08 1.37
N HIS A 53 12.93 -2.01 2.14
CA HIS A 53 14.02 -2.88 1.76
C HIS A 53 13.49 -4.29 1.52
N ILE A 54 13.76 -4.84 0.34
CA ILE A 54 13.22 -6.11 -0.13
C ILE A 54 14.32 -7.16 -0.11
N ASN A 55 14.02 -8.30 0.49
CA ASN A 55 14.84 -9.49 0.36
C ASN A 55 14.20 -10.43 -0.68
N PRO A 56 14.73 -10.49 -1.91
CA PRO A 56 14.14 -11.30 -2.97
C PRO A 56 14.29 -12.82 -2.73
N ALA A 57 15.30 -13.25 -1.95
CA ALA A 57 15.58 -14.67 -1.74
C ALA A 57 14.47 -15.42 -0.99
N ASN A 58 13.74 -14.71 -0.14
CA ASN A 58 12.65 -15.26 0.68
C ASN A 58 11.33 -14.48 0.55
N SER A 59 11.28 -13.49 -0.36
CA SER A 59 10.13 -12.62 -0.59
C SER A 59 9.67 -11.92 0.69
N THR A 60 10.62 -11.40 1.47
CA THR A 60 10.35 -10.60 2.68
C THR A 60 10.72 -9.15 2.48
N PHE A 61 10.20 -8.28 3.33
CA PHE A 61 10.56 -6.87 3.35
C PHE A 61 10.71 -6.36 4.78
N HIS A 62 11.44 -5.26 4.93
CA HIS A 62 11.39 -4.42 6.11
C HIS A 62 11.30 -2.95 5.71
N THR A 63 10.60 -2.17 6.51
CA THR A 63 10.36 -0.75 6.27
C THR A 63 11.02 0.07 7.37
N VAL A 64 11.80 1.08 6.96
CA VAL A 64 12.37 2.09 7.86
C VAL A 64 11.64 3.41 7.61
N PHE A 65 10.88 3.88 8.60
CA PHE A 65 10.17 5.16 8.50
C PHE A 65 11.12 6.34 8.79
N GLU A 66 10.95 7.44 8.06
CA GLU A 66 11.79 8.65 8.23
C GLU A 66 11.38 9.50 9.44
N GLU A 67 10.11 9.41 9.86
CA GLU A 67 9.58 10.19 10.99
C GLU A 67 9.62 9.34 12.28
N GLU A 68 10.11 9.90 13.40
CA GLU A 68 10.15 9.22 14.70
C GLU A 68 8.76 8.90 15.28
N GLU A 69 7.75 9.65 14.86
CA GLU A 69 6.34 9.38 15.13
C GLU A 69 5.66 9.12 13.79
N ALA A 70 5.19 7.89 13.56
CA ALA A 70 4.23 7.64 12.49
C ALA A 70 3.09 8.66 12.65
N PRO A 71 2.59 9.29 11.56
CA PRO A 71 1.52 10.27 11.67
C PRO A 71 0.43 9.74 12.60
N ILE A 72 -0.08 10.60 13.48
CA ILE A 72 -0.97 10.27 14.63
C ILE A 72 -2.17 9.37 14.25
N ARG A 73 -2.43 9.18 12.94
CA ARG A 73 -3.49 8.35 12.36
C ARG A 73 -3.08 7.64 11.06
N THR A 74 -1.81 7.36 10.80
CA THR A 74 -1.53 6.12 10.05
C THR A 74 -1.74 5.03 11.07
N PRO A 75 -2.88 4.31 11.06
CA PRO A 75 -2.88 3.08 11.82
C PRO A 75 -1.66 2.30 11.35
N GLU A 76 -0.93 1.66 12.27
CA GLU A 76 0.06 0.62 11.96
C GLU A 76 -0.54 -0.54 11.10
N ALA A 77 -1.77 -0.37 10.60
CA ALA A 77 -2.58 -1.30 9.84
C ALA A 77 -2.27 -1.33 8.34
N GLU A 78 -1.63 -0.31 7.74
CA GLU A 78 -1.51 -0.27 6.27
C GLU A 78 -0.09 -0.28 5.72
N ILE A 79 0.93 0.18 6.46
CA ILE A 79 2.34 0.02 6.04
C ILE A 79 3.08 -0.63 7.21
N PHE A 80 3.48 -1.87 7.04
CA PHE A 80 4.10 -2.66 8.11
C PHE A 80 5.60 -2.40 8.19
N THR A 81 6.17 -2.59 9.37
CA THR A 81 7.62 -2.53 9.59
C THR A 81 8.34 -3.72 8.97
N SER A 82 7.68 -4.87 8.86
CA SER A 82 8.23 -6.06 8.22
C SER A 82 7.13 -7.06 7.83
N GLY A 83 7.48 -7.97 6.94
CA GLY A 83 6.62 -9.08 6.59
C GLY A 83 6.99 -9.73 5.26
N ARG A 84 5.99 -10.32 4.59
CA ARG A 84 6.14 -10.91 3.25
C ARG A 84 5.65 -9.94 2.18
N ILE A 85 6.27 -9.99 1.02
CA ILE A 85 5.96 -9.10 -0.10
C ILE A 85 5.71 -9.89 -1.39
N SER A 86 4.70 -9.48 -2.15
CA SER A 86 4.42 -9.96 -3.50
C SER A 86 4.19 -8.77 -4.42
N ILE A 87 4.98 -8.67 -5.50
CA ILE A 87 4.97 -7.54 -6.42
C ILE A 87 4.63 -8.03 -7.81
N SER A 88 3.80 -7.26 -8.52
CA SER A 88 3.64 -7.33 -9.97
C SER A 88 3.71 -5.92 -10.56
N GLU A 89 3.58 -5.82 -11.88
CA GLU A 89 3.54 -4.51 -12.55
C GLU A 89 2.33 -3.67 -12.09
N GLU A 90 1.23 -4.31 -11.72
CA GLU A 90 -0.05 -3.66 -11.42
C GLU A 90 -0.32 -3.55 -9.91
N ARG A 91 0.36 -4.33 -9.06
CA ARG A 91 0.14 -4.34 -7.61
C ARG A 91 1.40 -4.53 -6.77
N ILE A 92 1.36 -4.02 -5.56
CA ILE A 92 2.24 -4.41 -4.45
C ILE A 92 1.34 -4.92 -3.33
N LEU A 93 1.66 -6.10 -2.82
CA LEU A 93 0.97 -6.70 -1.68
C LEU A 93 1.97 -6.95 -0.56
N LEU A 94 1.74 -6.31 0.58
CA LEU A 94 2.48 -6.59 1.82
C LEU A 94 1.59 -7.41 2.74
N LEU A 95 2.16 -8.40 3.40
CA LEU A 95 1.49 -9.30 4.34
C LEU A 95 2.26 -9.30 5.65
N LYS A 96 1.57 -9.04 6.76
CA LYS A 96 2.18 -9.04 8.09
C LYS A 96 2.43 -10.49 8.54
N GLU A 97 3.65 -10.82 8.95
CA GLU A 97 4.06 -12.22 9.27
C GLU A 97 3.41 -12.77 10.56
N ASP A 98 3.12 -11.91 11.53
CA ASP A 98 2.51 -12.24 12.81
C ASP A 98 0.97 -12.37 12.75
N HIS A 99 0.36 -12.15 11.57
CA HIS A 99 -1.08 -12.27 11.37
C HIS A 99 -1.45 -13.50 10.55
N LEU A 100 -2.64 -14.04 10.84
CA LEU A 100 -3.24 -15.05 9.96
C LEU A 100 -3.42 -14.46 8.55
N VAL A 101 -3.11 -15.24 7.53
CA VAL A 101 -3.26 -14.86 6.12
C VAL A 101 -4.65 -14.25 5.89
N GLY A 102 -4.69 -13.09 5.22
CA GLY A 102 -5.92 -12.36 4.92
C GLY A 102 -6.44 -11.43 6.02
N ARG A 103 -5.78 -11.34 7.18
CA ARG A 103 -6.21 -10.42 8.26
C ARG A 103 -5.54 -9.05 8.27
N ALA A 104 -4.26 -8.98 7.91
CA ALA A 104 -3.51 -7.73 7.85
C ALA A 104 -2.69 -7.72 6.57
N TYR A 105 -3.14 -6.92 5.60
CA TYR A 105 -2.50 -6.77 4.31
C TYR A 105 -2.42 -5.30 3.92
N SER A 106 -1.45 -4.97 3.09
CA SER A 106 -1.32 -3.66 2.46
C SER A 106 -1.40 -3.86 0.96
N LEU A 107 -2.45 -3.34 0.33
CA LEU A 107 -2.65 -3.50 -1.10
C LEU A 107 -2.46 -2.16 -1.82
N TRP A 108 -1.44 -2.11 -2.66
CA TRP A 108 -1.13 -0.96 -3.50
C TRP A 108 -1.45 -1.33 -4.93
N LEU A 109 -2.22 -0.48 -5.61
CA LEU A 109 -2.50 -0.63 -7.03
C LEU A 109 -1.80 0.48 -7.80
N ARG A 110 -1.20 0.13 -8.93
CA ARG A 110 -0.57 1.13 -9.80
C ARG A 110 -1.66 2.08 -10.29
N LYS A 111 -1.40 3.38 -10.19
CA LYS A 111 -2.35 4.39 -10.69
C LYS A 111 -2.43 4.26 -12.21
N SER A 112 -3.63 3.99 -12.73
CA SER A 112 -3.92 3.88 -14.16
C SER A 112 -5.07 4.82 -14.54
N GLU A 113 -5.15 5.19 -15.83
CA GLU A 113 -6.17 6.12 -16.34
C GLU A 113 -7.59 5.58 -16.18
N VAL A 114 -7.77 4.25 -16.19
CA VAL A 114 -9.09 3.61 -16.07
C VAL A 114 -9.57 3.57 -14.62
N GLY A 115 -8.66 3.74 -13.65
CA GLY A 115 -8.94 3.66 -12.21
C GLY A 115 -9.30 2.25 -11.74
N GLY A 116 -8.93 1.92 -10.50
CA GLY A 116 -9.37 0.69 -9.82
C GLY A 116 -8.58 -0.58 -10.15
N MET A 117 -9.14 -1.71 -9.72
CA MET A 117 -8.53 -3.04 -9.79
C MET A 117 -8.93 -3.78 -11.08
N THR A 118 -7.95 -4.28 -11.82
CA THR A 118 -8.20 -5.13 -12.99
C THR A 118 -8.66 -6.52 -12.55
N GLU A 119 -9.41 -7.22 -13.41
CA GLU A 119 -9.87 -8.59 -13.12
C GLU A 119 -8.71 -9.56 -12.86
N LYS A 120 -7.58 -9.37 -13.57
CA LYS A 120 -6.34 -10.10 -13.35
C LYS A 120 -5.80 -9.87 -11.95
N VAL A 121 -5.68 -8.62 -11.53
CA VAL A 121 -5.22 -8.27 -10.17
C VAL A 121 -6.17 -8.84 -9.12
N ARG A 122 -7.49 -8.79 -9.35
CA ARG A 122 -8.49 -9.37 -8.45
C ARG A 122 -8.25 -10.86 -8.23
N GLN A 123 -8.12 -11.62 -9.31
CA GLN A 123 -7.84 -13.05 -9.24
C GLN A 123 -6.51 -13.35 -8.53
N GLU A 124 -5.48 -12.54 -8.79
CA GLU A 124 -4.18 -12.68 -8.12
C GLU A 124 -4.29 -12.46 -6.61
N VAL A 125 -4.92 -11.38 -6.14
CA VAL A 125 -5.02 -11.08 -4.69
C VAL A 125 -5.93 -12.06 -3.95
N GLU A 126 -6.95 -12.61 -4.61
CA GLU A 126 -7.79 -13.68 -4.05
C GLU A 126 -6.99 -14.93 -3.70
N THR A 127 -5.92 -15.25 -4.44
CA THR A 127 -5.03 -16.38 -4.11
C THR A 127 -4.28 -16.19 -2.78
N PHE A 128 -4.16 -14.95 -2.32
CA PHE A 128 -3.57 -14.60 -1.02
C PHE A 128 -4.61 -14.44 0.08
N CYS A 129 -5.87 -14.83 -0.17
CA CYS A 129 -7.00 -14.58 0.73
C CYS A 129 -7.16 -13.08 1.07
N VAL A 130 -6.91 -12.22 0.07
CA VAL A 130 -7.11 -10.78 0.17
C VAL A 130 -8.38 -10.45 -0.58
N TRP A 131 -9.38 -9.97 0.13
CA TRP A 131 -10.66 -9.55 -0.42
C TRP A 131 -10.80 -8.05 -0.26
N PRO A 132 -10.29 -7.25 -1.19
CA PRO A 132 -10.53 -5.83 -1.13
C PRO A 132 -12.02 -5.59 -1.29
N ILE A 133 -12.60 -4.73 -0.45
CA ILE A 133 -14.03 -4.48 -0.51
C ILE A 133 -14.26 -3.52 -1.68
N GLU A 134 -15.15 -3.85 -2.61
CA GLU A 134 -15.40 -3.01 -3.79
C GLU A 134 -15.70 -1.54 -3.43
N SER A 135 -16.32 -1.28 -2.27
CA SER A 135 -16.56 0.07 -1.76
C SER A 135 -15.29 0.88 -1.45
N GLN A 136 -14.17 0.21 -1.13
CA GLN A 136 -12.87 0.83 -0.91
C GLN A 136 -12.19 1.19 -2.25
N ILE A 137 -12.37 0.35 -3.27
CA ILE A 137 -11.76 0.53 -4.61
C ILE A 137 -12.56 1.50 -5.48
N ARG A 138 -13.90 1.51 -5.40
CA ARG A 138 -14.79 2.27 -6.30
C ARG A 138 -14.82 3.79 -6.05
N ASN A 139 -14.20 4.30 -4.99
CA ASN A 139 -14.30 5.72 -4.61
C ASN A 139 -13.43 6.70 -5.39
N THR A 140 -12.73 6.28 -6.46
CA THR A 140 -11.99 7.22 -7.34
C THR A 140 -12.69 7.50 -8.67
N ALA A 141 -14.00 7.23 -8.77
CA ALA A 141 -14.81 7.61 -9.94
C ALA A 141 -15.59 8.93 -9.77
N MET A 142 -15.36 9.72 -8.70
CA MET A 142 -16.01 11.02 -8.54
C MET A 142 -15.03 12.16 -8.27
N LEU A 143 -15.03 13.08 -9.24
CA LEU A 143 -14.68 14.51 -9.20
C LEU A 143 -13.20 14.89 -9.35
N CYS A 144 -12.77 14.99 -10.60
CA CYS A 144 -12.19 16.23 -11.13
C CYS A 144 -12.99 16.64 -12.37
#